data_AF-A0A1C6NHY1-F1
#
_entry.id   AF-A0A1C6NHY1-F1
#
_cell.length_a   1.000
_cell.length_b   1.000
_cell.length_c   1.000
_cell.angle_alpha   90.00
_cell.angle_beta   90.00
_cell.angle_gamma   90.00
#
_symmetry.space_group_name_H-M   'P 1'
#
loop_
_entity.id
_entity.type
_entity.pdbx_description
1 polymer ?
#
loop_
_entity_poly.entity_id
_entity_poly.type
_entity_poly.pdbx_seq_one_letter_code
_entity_poly.pdbx_strand_id
1 'polypeptide(L)'
;MSAFLLIIGVLLMLALPWLMRRKPGAAAPQPRRQDNTPLAERIDAILPQTQCGQCGHPGCRPYAEAIASGREDINKCPPGGEEGIRKLAELTGAAFKPFAADAPQPKPKAVALIDEATCIGCTLCIQACPVDAILGSAKMMHTVIASECTGCELCLTPCPVDCIRMIPADAQLNNWQWRYATIPIKAVKPAPEARP
;
A
#
# COMPACT_ATOMS: atom_id res chain seq x y z
N MET A 1 -38.51 5.74 67.78
CA MET A 1 -39.05 6.42 66.57
C MET A 1 -37.97 7.17 65.78
N SER A 2 -37.04 7.88 66.44
CA SER A 2 -35.92 8.61 65.81
C SER A 2 -34.91 7.72 65.06
N ALA A 3 -34.52 6.58 65.63
CA ALA A 3 -33.58 5.65 64.99
C ALA A 3 -34.13 5.00 63.70
N PHE A 4 -35.45 4.78 63.63
CA PHE A 4 -36.11 4.14 62.49
C PHE A 4 -36.15 5.08 61.27
N LEU A 5 -36.36 6.37 61.49
CA LEU A 5 -36.37 7.39 60.42
C LEU A 5 -34.96 7.63 59.84
N LEU A 6 -33.91 7.54 60.68
CA LEU A 6 -32.52 7.66 60.21
C LEU A 6 -32.11 6.47 59.33
N ILE A 7 -32.51 5.25 59.70
CA ILE A 7 -32.21 4.05 58.92
C ILE A 7 -32.91 4.07 57.56
N ILE A 8 -34.18 4.50 57.50
CA ILE A 8 -34.92 4.65 56.24
C ILE A 8 -34.28 5.73 55.34
N GLY A 9 -33.83 6.84 55.93
CA GLY A 9 -33.14 7.90 55.20
C GLY A 9 -31.81 7.46 54.57
N VAL A 10 -31.00 6.70 55.32
CA VAL A 10 -29.72 6.15 54.82
C VAL A 10 -29.97 5.10 53.73
N LEU A 11 -30.96 4.23 53.90
CA LEU A 11 -31.34 3.25 52.88
C LEU A 11 -31.83 3.92 51.59
N LEU A 12 -32.62 5.00 51.68
CA LEU A 12 -33.05 5.76 50.50
C LEU A 12 -31.88 6.45 49.79
N MET A 13 -30.93 7.07 50.52
CA MET A 13 -29.75 7.69 49.90
C MET A 13 -28.81 6.67 49.23
N LEU A 14 -28.72 5.44 49.76
CA LEU A 14 -27.89 4.39 49.17
C LEU A 14 -28.59 3.63 48.03
N ALA A 15 -29.92 3.54 48.03
CA ALA A 15 -30.68 2.85 47.00
C ALA A 15 -30.97 3.71 45.76
N LEU A 16 -31.09 5.04 45.91
CA LEU A 16 -31.40 5.94 44.79
C LEU A 16 -30.36 5.94 43.65
N PRO A 17 -29.03 5.85 43.91
CA PRO A 17 -28.03 5.73 42.85
C PRO A 17 -28.14 4.42 42.05
N TRP A 18 -28.57 3.34 42.71
CA TRP A 18 -28.79 2.05 42.05
C TRP A 18 -30.04 2.03 41.19
N LEU A 19 -31.10 2.75 41.60
CA LEU A 19 -32.33 2.87 40.81
C LEU A 19 -32.11 3.68 39.52
N MET A 20 -31.19 4.64 39.51
CA MET A 20 -30.88 5.47 38.33
C MET A 20 -29.73 4.93 37.45
N ARG A 21 -29.18 3.75 37.76
CA ARG A 21 -28.11 3.15 36.95
C ARG A 21 -28.69 2.57 35.66
N ARG A 22 -28.80 3.42 34.63
CA ARG A 22 -29.12 3.03 33.25
C ARG A 22 -28.25 1.83 32.85
N LYS A 23 -28.90 0.73 32.43
CA LYS A 23 -28.19 -0.41 31.81
C LYS A 23 -27.32 0.15 30.69
N PRO A 24 -26.01 -0.15 30.62
CA PRO A 24 -25.21 0.17 29.46
C PRO A 24 -25.79 -0.64 28.29
N GLY A 25 -26.53 0.05 27.43
CA GLY A 25 -27.04 -0.51 26.19
C GLY A 25 -25.85 -0.97 25.36
N ALA A 26 -25.93 -2.20 24.83
CA ALA A 26 -24.96 -2.72 23.88
C ALA A 26 -24.74 -1.67 22.79
N ALA A 27 -23.46 -1.31 22.58
CA ALA A 27 -23.08 -0.38 21.55
C ALA A 27 -23.61 -0.89 20.20
N ALA A 28 -24.56 -0.16 19.63
CA ALA A 28 -24.99 -0.41 18.27
C ALA A 28 -23.76 -0.34 17.35
N PRO A 29 -23.61 -1.23 16.35
CA PRO A 29 -22.59 -1.08 15.33
C PRO A 29 -22.78 0.31 14.71
N GLN A 30 -21.79 1.18 14.92
CA GLN A 30 -21.85 2.54 14.43
C GLN A 30 -22.01 2.47 12.91
N PRO A 31 -23.02 3.15 12.32
CA PRO A 31 -23.11 3.24 10.87
C PRO A 31 -21.76 3.78 10.37
N ARG A 32 -21.16 3.05 9.42
CA ARG A 32 -19.92 3.42 8.74
C ARG A 32 -20.08 4.88 8.36
N ARG A 33 -19.35 5.79 9.03
CA ARG A 33 -19.41 7.23 8.74
C ARG A 33 -19.29 7.34 7.24
N GLN A 34 -20.26 7.96 6.58
CA GLN A 34 -20.07 8.40 5.20
C GLN A 34 -18.97 9.45 5.25
N ASP A 35 -17.76 8.95 5.06
CA ASP A 35 -16.57 9.68 4.74
C ASP A 35 -16.86 10.42 3.44
N ASN A 36 -17.28 11.68 3.57
CA ASN A 36 -17.38 12.68 2.48
C ASN A 36 -15.99 13.02 1.89
N THR A 37 -15.06 12.07 1.96
CA THR A 37 -13.73 12.15 1.40
C THR A 37 -13.87 12.06 -0.12
N PRO A 38 -13.33 13.02 -0.88
CA PRO A 38 -13.34 12.98 -2.33
C PRO A 38 -12.84 11.63 -2.87
N LEU A 39 -13.46 11.12 -3.93
CA LEU A 39 -13.09 9.83 -4.52
C LEU A 39 -11.59 9.77 -4.86
N ALA A 40 -11.02 10.88 -5.35
CA ALA A 40 -9.60 11.00 -5.64
C ALA A 40 -8.71 10.73 -4.42
N GLU A 41 -9.11 11.17 -3.22
CA GLU A 41 -8.33 10.95 -2.01
C GLU A 41 -8.39 9.51 -1.53
N ARG A 42 -9.54 8.86 -1.72
CA ARG A 42 -9.70 7.42 -1.46
C ARG A 42 -8.87 6.58 -2.44
N ILE A 43 -8.80 6.98 -3.70
CA ILE A 43 -7.96 6.33 -4.72
C ILE A 43 -6.48 6.52 -4.38
N ASP A 44 -6.08 7.75 -4.06
CA ASP A 44 -4.70 8.09 -3.70
C ASP A 44 -4.21 7.25 -2.52
N ALA A 45 -5.04 7.05 -1.49
CA ALA A 45 -4.71 6.18 -0.36
C ALA A 45 -4.50 4.69 -0.72
N ILE A 46 -5.00 4.21 -1.86
CA ILE A 46 -4.78 2.85 -2.36
C ILE A 46 -3.50 2.74 -3.18
N LEU A 47 -3.10 3.83 -3.84
CA LEU A 47 -1.90 3.87 -4.67
C LEU A 47 -0.65 3.63 -3.82
N PRO A 48 0.44 3.09 -4.39
CA PRO A 48 1.61 2.68 -3.62
C PRO A 48 2.47 3.85 -3.11
N GLN A 49 2.07 5.10 -3.36
CA GLN A 49 2.74 6.33 -2.89
C GLN A 49 4.25 6.36 -3.20
N THR A 50 4.65 5.82 -4.36
CA THR A 50 6.06 5.75 -4.79
C THR A 50 6.51 6.96 -5.61
N GLN A 51 5.57 7.72 -6.16
CA GLN A 51 5.77 8.95 -6.92
C GLN A 51 6.71 8.74 -8.12
N CYS A 52 6.77 7.50 -8.64
CA CYS A 52 7.74 7.08 -9.65
C CYS A 52 7.43 7.53 -11.09
N GLY A 53 6.18 7.94 -11.35
CA GLY A 53 5.72 8.40 -12.66
C GLY A 53 5.71 7.38 -13.81
N GLN A 54 5.90 6.09 -13.51
CA GLN A 54 5.87 5.03 -14.52
C GLN A 54 4.51 4.90 -15.23
N CYS A 55 3.42 5.38 -14.61
CA CYS A 55 2.09 5.43 -15.22
C CYS A 55 1.88 6.62 -16.18
N GLY A 56 2.88 7.47 -16.40
CA GLY A 56 2.79 8.67 -17.24
C GLY A 56 2.30 9.93 -16.52
N HIS A 57 1.99 9.84 -15.22
CA HIS A 57 1.63 10.98 -14.39
C HIS A 57 2.80 11.40 -13.49
N PRO A 58 2.93 12.70 -13.11
CA PRO A 58 4.03 13.16 -12.28
C PRO A 58 4.00 12.65 -10.82
N GLY A 59 2.94 11.95 -10.40
CA GLY A 59 2.82 11.36 -9.08
C GLY A 59 1.53 10.56 -8.89
N CYS A 60 1.34 9.99 -7.71
CA CYS A 60 0.13 9.22 -7.37
C CYS A 60 -1.13 10.10 -7.35
N ARG A 61 -1.06 11.31 -6.75
CA ARG A 61 -2.23 12.21 -6.63
C ARG A 61 -2.83 12.64 -7.98
N PRO A 62 -2.05 13.12 -8.97
CA PRO A 62 -2.60 13.47 -10.29
C PRO A 62 -3.20 12.27 -11.04
N TYR A 63 -2.64 11.07 -10.85
CA TYR A 63 -3.21 9.84 -11.39
C TYR A 63 -4.54 9.50 -10.71
N ALA A 64 -4.61 9.63 -9.39
CA ALA A 64 -5.85 9.42 -8.63
C ALA A 64 -6.98 10.37 -9.05
N GLU A 65 -6.66 11.64 -9.31
CA GLU A 65 -7.60 12.63 -9.83
C GLU A 65 -8.05 12.31 -11.27
N ALA A 66 -7.14 11.81 -12.11
CA ALA A 66 -7.47 11.38 -13.47
C ALA A 66 -8.44 10.18 -13.47
N ILE A 67 -8.21 9.20 -12.59
CA ILE A 67 -9.14 8.07 -12.39
C ILE A 67 -10.48 8.57 -11.86
N ALA A 68 -10.48 9.41 -10.81
CA ALA A 68 -11.71 9.91 -10.19
C ALA A 68 -12.58 10.73 -11.17
N SER A 69 -11.95 11.41 -12.13
CA SER A 69 -12.64 12.16 -13.18
C SER A 69 -12.98 11.34 -14.43
N GLY A 70 -12.64 10.05 -14.45
CA GLY A 70 -12.90 9.16 -15.59
C GLY A 70 -12.06 9.46 -16.84
N ARG A 71 -10.99 10.24 -16.69
CA ARG A 71 -10.07 10.57 -17.80
C ARG A 71 -9.06 9.47 -18.07
N GLU A 72 -8.86 8.57 -17.12
CA GLU A 72 -7.81 7.55 -17.17
C GLU A 72 -8.25 6.22 -16.56
N ASP A 73 -7.67 5.13 -17.05
CA ASP A 73 -7.94 3.76 -16.58
C ASP A 73 -7.14 3.37 -15.33
N ILE A 74 -7.69 2.44 -14.55
CA ILE A 74 -7.14 1.95 -13.27
C ILE A 74 -5.93 1.00 -13.40
N ASN A 75 -5.59 0.58 -14.62
CA ASN A 75 -4.63 -0.49 -14.92
C ASN A 75 -3.26 0.02 -15.41
N LYS A 76 -2.90 1.27 -15.09
CA LYS A 76 -1.65 1.89 -15.57
C LYS A 76 -0.52 1.96 -14.55
N CYS A 77 -0.73 1.55 -13.30
CA CYS A 77 0.27 1.66 -12.23
C CYS A 77 1.08 0.35 -12.09
N PRO A 78 2.32 0.26 -12.61
CA PRO A 78 3.12 -0.96 -12.50
C PRO A 78 3.47 -1.36 -11.06
N PRO A 79 3.88 -0.44 -10.14
CA PRO A 79 4.20 -0.84 -8.77
C PRO A 79 2.98 -1.25 -7.96
N GLY A 80 1.77 -0.84 -8.36
CA GLY A 80 0.53 -1.29 -7.73
C GLY A 80 0.15 -2.74 -8.07
N GLY A 81 0.64 -3.26 -9.20
CA GLY A 81 0.33 -4.60 -9.67
C GLY A 81 -1.16 -4.88 -9.83
N GLU A 82 -1.52 -6.15 -10.03
CA GLU A 82 -2.93 -6.54 -10.20
C GLU A 82 -3.76 -6.35 -8.92
N GLU A 83 -3.12 -6.46 -7.75
CA GLU A 83 -3.81 -6.21 -6.47
C GLU A 83 -4.28 -4.76 -6.35
N GLY A 84 -3.44 -3.79 -6.76
CA GLY A 84 -3.81 -2.39 -6.82
C GLY A 84 -5.02 -2.18 -7.74
N ILE A 85 -4.99 -2.77 -8.94
CA ILE A 85 -6.11 -2.71 -9.89
C ILE A 85 -7.39 -3.24 -9.26
N ARG A 86 -7.34 -4.39 -8.57
CA ARG A 86 -8.52 -4.99 -7.93
C ARG A 86 -9.12 -4.08 -6.85
N LYS A 87 -8.28 -3.49 -6.00
CA LYS A 87 -8.72 -2.54 -4.96
C LYS A 87 -9.33 -1.28 -5.58
N LEU A 88 -8.73 -0.78 -6.66
CA LEU A 88 -9.25 0.38 -7.39
C LEU A 88 -10.58 0.07 -8.09
N ALA A 89 -10.73 -1.11 -8.69
CA ALA A 89 -11.97 -1.58 -9.30
C ALA A 89 -13.10 -1.66 -8.27
N GLU A 90 -12.83 -2.25 -7.09
CA GLU A 90 -13.79 -2.32 -5.99
C GLU A 90 -14.20 -0.92 -5.49
N LEU A 91 -13.24 0.00 -5.38
CA LEU A 91 -13.51 1.36 -4.90
C LEU A 91 -14.31 2.21 -5.90
N THR A 92 -13.95 2.13 -7.18
CA THR A 92 -14.52 2.97 -8.24
C THR A 92 -15.78 2.37 -8.88
N GLY A 93 -16.04 1.09 -8.65
CA GLY A 93 -17.11 0.33 -9.31
C GLY A 93 -16.79 -0.03 -10.77
N ALA A 94 -15.56 0.19 -11.23
CA ALA A 94 -15.11 -0.17 -12.57
C ALA A 94 -14.86 -1.69 -12.69
N ALA A 95 -15.01 -2.25 -13.90
CA ALA A 95 -14.63 -3.63 -14.16
C ALA A 95 -13.10 -3.80 -14.08
N PHE A 96 -12.64 -4.94 -13.54
CA PHE A 96 -11.22 -5.30 -13.54
C PHE A 96 -10.72 -5.38 -14.99
N LYS A 97 -9.66 -4.62 -15.30
CA LYS A 97 -8.94 -4.67 -16.57
C LYS A 97 -7.51 -5.16 -16.30
N PRO A 98 -7.00 -6.18 -17.01
CA PRO A 98 -5.60 -6.55 -16.89
C PRO A 98 -4.69 -5.42 -17.39
N PHE A 99 -3.40 -5.46 -17.04
CA PHE A 99 -2.42 -4.53 -17.62
C PHE A 99 -2.44 -4.63 -19.14
N ALA A 100 -2.49 -3.47 -19.80
CA ALA A 100 -2.42 -3.42 -21.25
C ALA A 100 -1.05 -3.94 -21.71
N ALA A 101 -1.00 -4.68 -22.83
CA ALA A 101 0.24 -5.31 -23.30
C ALA A 101 1.33 -4.28 -23.67
N ASP A 102 0.90 -3.06 -24.01
CA ASP A 102 1.70 -1.89 -24.36
C ASP A 102 2.06 -1.00 -23.16
N ALA A 103 1.50 -1.27 -21.97
CA ALA A 103 1.83 -0.53 -20.74
C ALA A 103 3.07 -1.12 -20.03
N PRO A 104 3.78 -0.33 -19.20
CA PRO A 104 4.90 -0.84 -18.42
C PRO A 104 4.43 -1.97 -17.50
N GLN A 105 5.04 -3.14 -17.65
CA GLN A 105 4.67 -4.33 -16.91
C GLN A 105 5.21 -4.28 -15.48
N PRO A 106 4.51 -4.88 -14.50
CA PRO A 106 5.03 -5.02 -13.14
C PRO A 106 6.31 -5.86 -13.15
N LYS A 107 7.46 -5.20 -12.92
CA LYS A 107 8.75 -5.86 -12.71
C LYS A 107 8.82 -6.45 -11.28
N PRO A 108 9.59 -7.53 -11.06
CA PRO A 108 9.88 -7.99 -9.71
C PRO A 108 10.56 -6.87 -8.90
N LYS A 109 10.26 -6.77 -7.60
CA LYS A 109 10.85 -5.76 -6.73
C LYS A 109 12.38 -5.84 -6.82
N ALA A 110 13.02 -4.72 -7.11
CA ALA A 110 14.46 -4.57 -7.16
C ALA A 110 14.88 -3.45 -6.19
N VAL A 111 16.09 -3.57 -5.66
CA VAL A 111 16.70 -2.59 -4.76
C VAL A 111 17.91 -1.97 -5.46
N ALA A 112 18.05 -0.66 -5.35
CA ALA A 112 19.23 0.03 -5.83
C ALA A 112 20.42 -0.25 -4.89
N LEU A 113 21.58 -0.56 -5.47
CA LEU A 113 22.84 -0.75 -4.76
C LEU A 113 23.86 0.22 -5.33
N ILE A 114 24.44 1.04 -4.46
CA ILE A 114 25.48 2.02 -4.81
C ILE A 114 26.83 1.35 -4.59
N ASP A 115 27.72 1.43 -5.59
CA ASP A 115 29.10 0.96 -5.47
C ASP A 115 29.94 1.92 -4.63
N GLU A 116 30.41 1.45 -3.48
CA GLU A 116 31.17 2.27 -2.54
C GLU A 116 32.58 2.63 -3.04
N ALA A 117 33.12 1.92 -4.03
CA ALA A 117 34.44 2.28 -4.56
C ALA A 117 34.36 3.47 -5.54
N THR A 118 33.20 3.67 -6.16
CA THR A 118 33.05 4.57 -7.32
C THR A 118 32.25 5.84 -6.99
N CYS A 119 31.40 5.81 -5.97
CA CYS A 119 30.56 6.97 -5.63
C CYS A 119 31.38 8.14 -5.06
N ILE A 120 31.21 9.31 -5.68
CA ILE A 120 31.92 10.55 -5.35
C ILE A 120 31.17 11.48 -4.37
N GLY A 121 30.01 11.07 -3.87
CA GLY A 121 29.23 11.89 -2.93
C GLY A 121 28.58 13.14 -3.55
N CYS A 122 28.09 13.08 -4.79
CA CYS A 122 27.50 14.22 -5.52
C CYS A 122 26.07 14.63 -5.07
N THR A 123 25.42 13.84 -4.23
CA THR A 123 24.05 14.01 -3.67
C THR A 123 22.88 14.08 -4.66
N LEU A 124 23.13 14.02 -5.97
CA LEU A 124 22.08 14.06 -7.00
C LEU A 124 21.09 12.88 -6.89
N CYS A 125 21.57 11.70 -6.49
CA CYS A 125 20.72 10.53 -6.25
C CYS A 125 19.75 10.73 -5.07
N ILE A 126 20.17 11.43 -4.01
CA ILE A 126 19.30 11.76 -2.86
C ILE A 126 18.15 12.64 -3.34
N GLN A 127 18.44 13.69 -4.12
CA GLN A 127 17.43 14.63 -4.62
C GLN A 127 16.42 13.97 -5.56
N ALA A 128 16.83 12.92 -6.27
CA ALA A 128 15.97 12.17 -7.17
C ALA A 128 15.15 11.07 -6.48
N CYS A 129 15.43 10.74 -5.22
CA CYS A 129 14.74 9.66 -4.52
C CYS A 129 13.41 10.17 -3.92
N PRO A 130 12.24 9.74 -4.41
CA PRO A 130 10.95 10.23 -3.91
C PRO A 130 10.57 9.71 -2.52
N VAL A 131 11.26 8.68 -2.04
CA VAL A 131 10.99 7.99 -0.77
C VAL A 131 12.13 8.13 0.23
N ASP A 132 13.12 8.98 -0.07
CA ASP A 132 14.29 9.24 0.78
C ASP A 132 15.04 7.97 1.24
N ALA A 133 15.10 6.94 0.39
CA ALA A 133 15.75 5.66 0.70
C ALA A 133 17.28 5.71 0.65
N ILE A 134 17.89 6.84 0.29
CA ILE A 134 19.35 6.98 0.12
C ILE A 134 19.91 7.85 1.24
N LEU A 135 20.88 7.32 1.98
CA LEU A 135 21.58 8.01 3.05
C LEU A 135 22.98 8.40 2.62
N GLY A 136 23.44 9.57 3.05
CA GLY A 136 24.82 10.02 2.96
C GLY A 136 24.91 11.54 3.01
N SER A 137 26.07 12.09 2.66
CA SER A 137 26.34 13.53 2.70
C SER A 137 27.22 13.94 1.53
N ALA A 138 27.32 15.25 1.28
CA ALA A 138 28.18 15.78 0.24
C ALA A 138 29.64 15.31 0.43
N LYS A 139 30.24 14.81 -0.64
CA LYS A 139 31.60 14.25 -0.68
C LYS A 139 31.82 13.01 0.19
N MET A 140 30.74 12.41 0.69
CA MET A 140 30.77 11.16 1.44
C MET A 140 30.06 10.07 0.66
N MET A 141 30.37 8.81 0.99
CA MET A 141 29.71 7.67 0.40
C MET A 141 28.21 7.67 0.69
N HIS A 142 27.41 7.36 -0.33
CA HIS A 142 25.98 7.14 -0.20
C HIS A 142 25.67 5.64 -0.10
N THR A 143 24.66 5.29 0.68
CA THR A 143 24.15 3.92 0.81
C THR A 143 22.62 3.91 0.70
N VAL A 144 22.07 2.77 0.29
CA VAL A 144 20.62 2.61 0.10
C VAL A 144 20.05 1.77 1.23
N ILE A 145 19.00 2.27 1.87
CA ILE A 145 18.21 1.49 2.82
C ILE A 145 17.28 0.56 2.03
N ALA A 146 17.62 -0.72 1.99
CA ALA A 146 16.89 -1.70 1.18
C ALA A 146 15.40 -1.84 1.56
N SER A 147 15.02 -1.57 2.81
CA SER A 147 13.63 -1.64 3.27
C SER A 147 12.75 -0.57 2.64
N GLU A 148 13.28 0.66 2.52
CA GLU A 148 12.56 1.83 2.00
C GLU A 148 12.65 1.94 0.48
N CYS A 149 13.62 1.26 -0.14
CA CYS A 149 13.79 1.29 -1.58
C CYS A 149 12.59 0.64 -2.30
N THR A 150 11.92 1.43 -3.13
CA THR A 150 10.78 0.99 -3.94
C THR A 150 11.17 0.40 -5.29
N GLY A 151 12.43 0.57 -5.70
CA GLY A 151 12.92 0.12 -7.00
C GLY A 151 12.45 0.98 -8.17
N CYS A 152 12.18 2.27 -7.95
CA CYS A 152 11.66 3.19 -8.97
C CYS A 152 12.65 3.58 -10.08
N GLU A 153 13.93 3.20 -9.97
CA GLU A 153 14.98 3.45 -10.97
C GLU A 153 15.33 4.94 -11.22
N LEU A 154 14.68 5.89 -10.52
CA LEU A 154 14.89 7.34 -10.71
C LEU A 154 16.30 7.83 -10.33
N CYS A 155 17.03 7.09 -9.48
CA CYS A 155 18.38 7.45 -9.05
C CYS A 155 19.48 7.12 -10.07
N LEU A 156 19.19 6.31 -11.10
CA LEU A 156 20.17 5.89 -12.11
C LEU A 156 20.59 7.07 -13.00
N THR A 157 19.62 7.69 -13.69
CA THR A 157 19.82 8.81 -14.63
C THR A 157 20.63 10.00 -14.06
N PRO A 158 20.41 10.46 -12.81
CA PRO A 158 21.16 11.59 -12.27
C PRO A 158 22.57 11.26 -11.78
N CYS A 159 23.01 9.99 -11.81
CA CYS A 159 24.34 9.63 -11.31
C CYS A 159 25.42 9.97 -12.36
N PRO A 160 26.36 10.91 -12.11
CA PRO A 160 27.35 11.31 -13.09
C PRO A 160 28.50 10.30 -13.30
N VAL A 161 28.59 9.29 -12.42
CA VAL A 161 29.62 8.24 -12.43
C VAL A 161 29.01 6.85 -12.62
N ASP A 162 27.71 6.77 -12.88
CA ASP A 162 26.97 5.53 -13.14
C ASP A 162 27.24 4.39 -12.13
N CYS A 163 27.42 4.75 -10.84
CA CYS A 163 27.81 3.80 -9.79
C CYS A 163 26.63 3.02 -9.16
N ILE A 164 25.42 3.13 -9.69
CA ILE A 164 24.20 2.54 -9.10
C ILE A 164 23.74 1.37 -9.96
N ARG A 165 23.49 0.21 -9.34
CA ARG A 165 22.95 -0.98 -10.00
C ARG A 165 21.67 -1.47 -9.33
N MET A 166 20.75 -2.00 -10.12
CA MET A 166 19.55 -2.65 -9.58
C MET A 166 19.84 -4.12 -9.33
N ILE A 167 19.72 -4.54 -8.08
CA ILE A 167 19.72 -5.95 -7.72
C ILE A 167 18.27 -6.38 -7.51
N PRO A 168 17.86 -7.60 -7.92
CA PRO A 168 16.58 -8.12 -7.49
C PRO A 168 16.54 -8.05 -5.96
N ALA A 169 15.41 -7.63 -5.40
CA ALA A 169 15.15 -7.81 -3.98
C ALA A 169 15.00 -9.31 -3.79
N ASP A 170 16.15 -9.99 -3.70
CA ASP A 170 16.20 -11.38 -3.32
C ASP A 170 15.41 -11.49 -2.02
N ALA A 171 14.64 -12.56 -1.90
CA ALA A 171 14.06 -12.92 -0.63
C ALA A 171 15.23 -13.26 0.29
N GLN A 172 15.86 -12.24 0.88
CA GLN A 172 16.70 -12.38 2.06
C GLN A 172 15.91 -13.27 3.02
N LEU A 173 16.59 -14.20 3.69
CA LEU A 173 16.07 -15.30 4.51
C LEU A 173 14.86 -14.95 5.41
N ASN A 174 14.71 -13.67 5.72
CA ASN A 174 13.65 -12.98 6.44
C ASN A 174 12.27 -13.02 5.75
N ASN A 175 12.19 -13.30 4.44
CA ASN A 175 10.96 -13.48 3.65
C ASN A 175 10.95 -14.87 2.98
N TRP A 176 11.31 -15.91 3.72
CA TRP A 176 11.09 -17.30 3.31
C TRP A 176 9.59 -17.57 3.17
N GLN A 177 9.05 -17.32 1.98
CA GLN A 177 7.77 -17.84 1.56
C GLN A 177 8.03 -19.20 0.91
N TRP A 178 7.34 -20.25 1.36
CA TRP A 178 7.30 -21.52 0.63
C TRP A 178 6.73 -21.27 -0.76
N ARG A 179 7.60 -21.05 -1.74
CA ARG A 179 7.21 -20.98 -3.14
C ARG A 179 6.97 -22.42 -3.59
N TYR A 180 5.75 -22.90 -3.44
CA TYR A 180 5.35 -24.11 -4.14
C TYR A 180 5.61 -23.86 -5.63
N ALA A 181 6.27 -24.82 -6.29
CA ALA A 181 6.42 -24.75 -7.73
C ALA A 181 5.01 -24.76 -8.33
N THR A 182 4.57 -23.63 -8.88
CA THR A 182 3.34 -23.56 -9.68
C THR A 182 3.62 -24.29 -10.98
N ILE A 183 3.48 -25.61 -10.96
CA ILE A 183 3.52 -26.42 -12.18
C ILE A 183 2.29 -25.99 -13.00
N PRO A 184 2.47 -25.43 -14.22
CA PRO A 184 1.34 -25.03 -15.03
C PRO A 184 0.49 -26.27 -15.35
N ILE A 185 -0.77 -26.26 -14.92
CA ILE A 185 -1.72 -27.33 -15.22
C ILE A 185 -2.06 -27.22 -16.70
N LYS A 186 -1.54 -28.14 -17.51
CA LYS A 186 -1.94 -28.26 -18.91
C LYS A 186 -3.33 -28.90 -18.95
N ALA A 187 -4.34 -28.14 -19.41
CA ALA A 187 -5.67 -28.68 -19.62
C ALA A 187 -5.61 -29.82 -20.66
N VAL A 188 -5.87 -31.05 -20.21
CA VAL A 188 -6.01 -32.21 -21.10
C VAL A 188 -7.47 -32.30 -21.52
N LYS A 189 -7.72 -32.38 -22.83
CA LYS A 189 -9.06 -32.60 -23.37
C LYS A 189 -9.57 -33.95 -22.83
N PRO A 190 -10.78 -34.01 -22.25
CA PRO A 190 -11.32 -35.28 -21.76
C PRO A 190 -11.39 -36.28 -22.91
N ALA A 191 -10.98 -37.52 -22.64
CA ALA A 191 -11.04 -38.60 -23.61
C ALA A 191 -12.50 -38.78 -24.07
N PRO A 192 -12.73 -39.08 -25.37
CA PRO A 192 -14.08 -39.36 -25.85
C PRO A 192 -14.64 -40.55 -25.08
N GLU A 193 -15.79 -40.33 -24.45
CA GLU A 193 -16.53 -41.32 -23.67
C GLU A 193 -16.86 -42.52 -24.57
N ALA A 194 -16.26 -43.66 -24.28
CA ALA A 194 -16.54 -44.90 -25.00
C ALA A 194 -17.98 -45.30 -24.68
N ARG A 195 -18.89 -45.06 -25.64
CA ARG A 195 -20.28 -45.50 -25.58
C ARG A 195 -20.31 -47.04 -25.75
N PRO A 196 -21.09 -47.77 -24.94
CA PRO A 196 -21.15 -49.23 -24.99
C PRO A 196 -21.67 -49.77 -26.33
#